data_AF-A0A1H5ENX7-F1
#
_entry.id   AF-A0A1H5ENX7-F1
#
_cell.length_a   1.000
_cell.length_b   1.000
_cell.length_c   1.000
_cell.angle_alpha   90.00
_cell.angle_beta   90.00
_cell.angle_gamma   90.00
#
_symmetry.space_group_name_H-M   'P 1'
#
loop_
_entity.id
_entity.type
_entity.pdbx_description
1 polymer ?
#
loop_
_entity_poly.entity_id
_entity_poly.type
_entity_poly.pdbx_seq_one_letter_code
_entity_poly.pdbx_strand_id
1 'polypeptide(L)'
;MSVHHIRRSTAATAVAVGALAALTACRGDDGRAAASVSASQSGTVVTDSSDDLGSIIIGWGEQHSDNEITTPKPEDVTARCFGNGDDLAVEISAPHGWNIRTSHPSQVLTVENTDQGLSGDIDTTNVYLDGLRSVDWSQPDQLDIAATAAAPQDWNSPYGTGRVYLSVHIDCTQ
;
A
#
# COMPACT_ATOMS: atom_id res chain seq x y z
N MET A 1 86.54 16.50 -20.16
CA MET A 1 86.82 15.84 -18.87
C MET A 1 85.50 15.44 -18.22
N SER A 2 85.48 14.24 -17.64
CA SER A 2 84.48 13.65 -16.75
C SER A 2 83.08 13.27 -17.26
N VAL A 3 82.88 11.95 -17.26
CA VAL A 3 81.64 11.18 -17.29
C VAL A 3 80.85 11.40 -16.00
N HIS A 4 79.51 11.45 -16.05
CA HIS A 4 78.68 10.96 -14.95
C HIS A 4 77.45 10.18 -15.42
N HIS A 5 77.16 9.15 -14.64
CA HIS A 5 76.36 7.97 -14.94
C HIS A 5 74.84 8.15 -14.84
N ILE A 6 74.17 7.36 -15.68
CA ILE A 6 72.90 6.61 -15.52
C ILE A 6 72.28 6.59 -14.10
N ARG A 7 71.00 6.99 -14.00
CA ARG A 7 69.96 6.43 -13.12
C ARG A 7 68.63 6.41 -13.91
N ARG A 8 68.16 5.27 -14.40
CA ARG A 8 67.23 4.28 -13.78
C ARG A 8 65.86 4.84 -13.33
N SER A 9 64.84 4.38 -14.05
CA SER A 9 63.62 3.71 -13.56
C SER A 9 62.30 4.50 -13.47
N THR A 10 61.39 4.10 -14.37
CA THR A 10 59.96 3.73 -14.18
C THR A 10 59.00 4.66 -13.44
N ALA A 11 57.89 5.01 -14.10
CA ALA A 11 56.55 4.46 -13.79
C ALA A 11 55.52 4.92 -14.83
N ALA A 12 54.84 3.95 -15.45
CA ALA A 12 53.60 4.18 -16.18
C ALA A 12 52.45 4.28 -15.18
N THR A 13 51.54 5.23 -15.38
CA THR A 13 50.16 5.18 -14.86
C THR A 13 49.32 6.17 -15.65
N ALA A 14 48.69 5.69 -16.73
CA ALA A 14 47.57 6.39 -17.34
C ALA A 14 46.29 5.90 -16.65
N VAL A 15 45.66 6.82 -15.92
CA VAL A 15 44.40 6.63 -15.20
C VAL A 15 43.28 6.39 -16.20
N ALA A 16 42.69 5.19 -16.19
CA ALA A 16 41.49 4.91 -16.96
C ALA A 16 40.30 5.57 -16.26
N VAL A 17 39.70 6.54 -16.95
CA VAL A 17 38.41 7.16 -16.62
C VAL A 17 37.32 6.12 -16.82
N GLY A 18 36.85 5.52 -15.75
CA GLY A 18 35.65 4.69 -15.73
C GLY A 18 34.52 5.48 -15.09
N ALA A 19 33.63 6.03 -15.91
CA ALA A 19 32.41 6.67 -15.45
C ALA A 19 31.59 5.65 -14.64
N LEU A 20 31.42 5.91 -13.34
CA LEU A 20 30.38 5.27 -12.55
C LEU A 20 29.04 5.77 -13.11
N ALA A 21 28.45 4.99 -14.00
CA ALA A 21 27.06 5.15 -14.38
C ALA A 21 26.25 5.08 -13.08
N ALA A 22 25.66 6.22 -12.71
CA ALA A 22 24.66 6.26 -11.68
C ALA A 22 23.55 5.27 -12.06
N LEU A 23 23.37 4.24 -11.24
CA LEU A 23 22.14 3.44 -11.25
C LEU A 23 21.04 4.34 -10.67
N THR A 24 20.61 5.34 -11.43
CA THR A 24 19.24 5.84 -11.31
C THR A 24 18.39 4.71 -11.85
N ALA A 25 18.00 3.79 -10.96
CA ALA A 25 16.88 2.92 -11.20
C ALA A 25 15.67 3.85 -11.46
N CYS A 26 15.40 4.10 -12.74
CA CYS A 26 14.12 4.59 -13.20
C CYS A 26 13.12 3.50 -12.81
N ARG A 27 12.58 3.59 -11.59
CA ARG A 27 11.40 2.86 -11.16
C ARG A 27 10.29 3.35 -12.09
N GLY A 28 10.00 2.56 -13.11
CA GLY A 28 8.92 2.83 -14.07
C GLY A 28 7.63 3.04 -13.29
N ASP A 29 7.03 4.20 -13.50
CA ASP A 29 5.79 4.63 -12.87
C ASP A 29 4.60 4.00 -13.62
N ASP A 30 4.64 2.69 -13.83
CA ASP A 30 3.73 1.94 -14.72
C ASP A 30 2.30 1.81 -14.15
N GLY A 31 2.06 2.35 -12.96
CA GLY A 31 0.73 2.42 -12.37
C GLY A 31 -0.15 3.46 -13.06
N ARG A 32 -1.42 3.14 -13.28
CA ARG A 32 -2.43 4.12 -13.69
C ARG A 32 -3.25 4.57 -12.48
N ALA A 33 -3.85 5.75 -12.53
CA ALA A 33 -4.87 6.11 -11.55
C ALA A 33 -6.08 5.15 -11.67
N ALA A 34 -6.81 4.90 -10.59
CA ALA A 34 -8.12 4.27 -10.71
C ALA A 34 -9.07 5.19 -11.51
N ALA A 35 -10.00 4.58 -12.25
CA ALA A 35 -11.08 5.30 -12.91
C ALA A 35 -12.08 5.87 -11.90
N SER A 36 -12.32 5.16 -10.80
CA SER A 36 -13.10 5.69 -9.68
C SER A 36 -12.73 5.05 -8.34
N VAL A 37 -13.06 5.77 -7.28
CA VAL A 37 -13.06 5.31 -5.88
C VAL A 37 -14.47 5.53 -5.33
N SER A 38 -15.01 4.58 -4.59
CA SER A 38 -16.32 4.71 -3.94
C SER A 38 -16.41 3.78 -2.72
N ALA A 39 -17.55 3.80 -2.02
CA ALA A 39 -17.81 2.83 -0.97
C ALA A 39 -17.91 1.41 -1.53
N SER A 40 -17.59 0.41 -0.71
CA SER A 40 -17.68 -1.00 -1.08
C SER A 40 -19.07 -1.37 -1.59
N GLN A 41 -19.09 -2.24 -2.61
CA GLN A 41 -20.29 -2.81 -3.23
C GLN A 41 -20.54 -4.26 -2.80
N SER A 42 -19.50 -4.99 -2.38
CA SER A 42 -19.60 -6.40 -1.95
C SER A 42 -20.04 -6.55 -0.50
N GLY A 43 -19.95 -5.48 0.31
CA GLY A 43 -20.36 -5.50 1.70
C GLY A 43 -20.32 -4.14 2.36
N THR A 44 -20.53 -4.14 3.67
CA THR A 44 -20.41 -2.94 4.48
C THR A 44 -19.83 -3.33 5.83
N VAL A 45 -18.84 -2.57 6.29
CA VAL A 45 -18.32 -2.70 7.65
C VAL A 45 -19.06 -1.74 8.55
N VAL A 46 -19.43 -2.21 9.73
CA VAL A 46 -20.13 -1.41 10.75
C VAL A 46 -19.19 -1.27 11.92
N THR A 47 -18.86 -0.03 12.28
CA THR A 47 -18.21 0.28 13.56
C THR A 47 -19.29 0.54 14.61
N ASP A 48 -18.90 0.97 15.81
CA ASP A 48 -19.85 1.40 16.83
C ASP A 48 -20.67 2.66 16.42
N SER A 49 -20.38 3.27 15.26
CA SER A 49 -21.15 4.36 14.65
C SER A 49 -22.23 3.86 13.68
N SER A 50 -23.43 4.43 13.76
CA SER A 50 -24.56 4.09 12.86
C SER A 50 -24.43 4.64 11.43
N ASP A 51 -23.52 5.59 11.21
CA ASP A 51 -23.46 6.39 9.97
C ASP A 51 -22.52 5.82 8.90
N ASP A 52 -21.98 4.63 9.17
CA ASP A 52 -20.96 3.96 8.36
C ASP A 52 -21.53 3.21 7.15
N LEU A 53 -22.85 3.10 7.07
CA LEU A 53 -23.50 2.35 6.00
C LEU A 53 -23.33 3.03 4.64
N GLY A 54 -22.65 2.34 3.71
CA GLY A 54 -22.40 2.85 2.36
C GLY A 54 -21.31 3.93 2.30
N SER A 55 -20.49 4.06 3.33
CA SER A 55 -19.34 4.98 3.38
C SER A 55 -18.04 4.26 3.04
N ILE A 56 -17.06 5.02 2.54
CA ILE A 56 -15.67 4.58 2.55
C ILE A 56 -15.22 4.60 4.01
N ILE A 57 -14.61 3.53 4.49
CA ILE A 57 -14.12 3.42 5.87
C ILE A 57 -12.69 2.96 5.82
N ILE A 58 -11.80 3.72 6.46
CA ILE A 58 -10.37 3.38 6.55
C ILE A 58 -9.91 3.71 7.96
N GLY A 59 -9.37 2.71 8.65
CA GLY A 59 -8.72 2.96 9.92
C GLY A 59 -8.50 1.73 10.80
N TRP A 60 -7.97 2.00 11.99
CA TRP A 60 -7.86 1.02 13.07
C TRP A 60 -8.18 1.67 14.41
N GLY A 61 -8.68 0.89 15.36
CA GLY A 61 -9.03 1.37 16.70
C GLY A 61 -10.48 1.08 17.06
N GLU A 62 -11.08 1.98 17.84
CA GLU A 62 -12.44 1.83 18.37
C GLU A 62 -13.31 3.08 18.08
N GLN A 63 -12.69 4.23 17.85
CA GLN A 63 -13.39 5.52 17.74
C GLN A 63 -13.31 6.11 16.34
N HIS A 64 -14.40 6.75 15.93
CA HIS A 64 -14.40 7.64 14.77
C HIS A 64 -13.61 8.91 15.08
N SER A 65 -12.44 9.03 14.48
CA SER A 65 -11.56 10.20 14.59
C SER A 65 -10.48 10.17 13.50
N ASP A 66 -9.91 11.33 13.22
CA ASP A 66 -8.78 11.51 12.30
C ASP A 66 -7.58 10.59 12.58
N ASN A 67 -7.43 10.10 13.81
CA ASN A 67 -6.30 9.24 14.21
C ASN A 67 -6.67 7.76 14.36
N GLU A 68 -7.93 7.38 14.22
CA GLU A 68 -8.38 5.99 14.36
C GLU A 68 -9.19 5.59 13.12
N ILE A 69 -10.53 5.62 13.21
CA ILE A 69 -11.43 5.23 12.13
C ILE A 69 -11.95 6.48 11.43
N THR A 70 -11.78 6.54 10.11
CA THR A 70 -12.18 7.68 9.28
C THR A 70 -13.18 7.27 8.20
N THR A 71 -14.01 8.24 7.78
CA THR A 71 -14.94 8.11 6.65
C THR A 71 -14.61 9.13 5.55
N PRO A 72 -13.48 8.95 4.84
CA PRO A 72 -13.05 9.91 3.83
C PRO A 72 -14.03 9.95 2.65
N LYS A 73 -14.10 11.08 1.96
CA LYS A 73 -14.85 11.15 0.70
C LYS A 73 -14.05 10.50 -0.42
N PRO A 74 -14.71 10.07 -1.51
CA PRO A 74 -14.02 9.53 -2.69
C PRO A 74 -12.86 10.39 -3.19
N GLU A 75 -13.03 11.70 -3.25
CA GLU A 75 -12.01 12.63 -3.73
C GLU A 75 -10.78 12.76 -2.82
N ASP A 76 -10.89 12.32 -1.56
CA ASP A 76 -9.80 12.35 -0.59
C ASP A 76 -8.94 11.06 -0.64
N VAL A 77 -9.40 10.05 -1.38
CA VAL A 77 -8.72 8.75 -1.53
C VAL A 77 -8.15 8.64 -2.94
N THR A 78 -6.85 8.37 -3.03
CA THR A 78 -6.17 8.10 -4.29
C THR A 78 -5.90 6.61 -4.42
N ALA A 79 -6.21 6.01 -5.56
CA ALA A 79 -5.84 4.64 -5.86
C ALA A 79 -5.02 4.57 -7.15
N ARG A 80 -3.97 3.73 -7.12
CA ARG A 80 -3.12 3.41 -8.25
C ARG A 80 -3.20 1.92 -8.55
N CYS A 81 -3.46 1.61 -9.82
CA CYS A 81 -3.64 0.26 -10.32
C CYS A 81 -2.46 -0.13 -11.20
N PHE A 82 -1.95 -1.34 -11.01
CA PHE A 82 -0.81 -1.90 -11.73
C PHE A 82 -1.22 -3.26 -12.31
N GLY A 83 -0.89 -3.54 -13.56
CA GLY A 83 -1.38 -4.76 -14.23
C GLY A 83 -2.89 -4.72 -14.49
N ASN A 84 -3.47 -5.85 -14.90
CA ASN A 84 -4.90 -6.02 -15.21
C ASN A 84 -5.34 -7.47 -14.92
N GLY A 85 -6.65 -7.69 -14.77
CA GLY A 85 -7.24 -9.01 -14.56
C GLY A 85 -6.57 -9.77 -13.41
N ASP A 86 -6.07 -10.97 -13.68
CA ASP A 86 -5.44 -11.83 -12.66
C ASP A 86 -4.09 -11.29 -12.13
N ASP A 87 -3.50 -10.30 -12.80
CA ASP A 87 -2.24 -9.63 -12.42
C ASP A 87 -2.48 -8.25 -11.75
N LEU A 88 -3.74 -7.88 -11.47
CA LEU A 88 -4.05 -6.58 -10.88
C LEU A 88 -3.45 -6.45 -9.47
N ALA A 89 -2.70 -5.37 -9.26
CA ALA A 89 -2.31 -4.86 -7.96
C ALA A 89 -2.81 -3.44 -7.75
N VAL A 90 -3.19 -3.11 -6.51
CA VAL A 90 -3.76 -1.81 -6.16
C VAL A 90 -3.02 -1.26 -4.94
N GLU A 91 -2.63 0.01 -5.04
CA GLU A 91 -2.15 0.82 -3.94
C GLU A 91 -3.16 1.94 -3.67
N ILE A 92 -3.67 2.00 -2.45
CA ILE A 92 -4.66 2.97 -1.99
C ILE A 92 -3.97 3.89 -0.98
N SER A 93 -4.06 5.20 -1.18
CA SER A 93 -3.61 6.22 -0.26
C SER A 93 -4.81 7.03 0.21
N ALA A 94 -4.92 7.24 1.51
CA ALA A 94 -6.01 7.97 2.14
C ALA A 94 -5.46 9.01 3.14
N PRO A 95 -6.29 9.93 3.65
CA PRO A 95 -5.87 10.94 4.62
C PRO A 95 -5.23 10.33 5.88
N HIS A 96 -4.53 11.14 6.65
CA HIS A 96 -3.91 10.74 7.93
C HIS A 96 -2.89 9.60 7.80
N GLY A 97 -2.16 9.58 6.68
CA GLY A 97 -1.01 8.71 6.47
C GLY A 97 -1.33 7.27 6.07
N TRP A 98 -2.60 6.95 5.81
CA TRP A 98 -3.01 5.59 5.43
C TRP A 98 -2.53 5.19 4.03
N ASN A 99 -1.87 4.03 3.94
CA ASN A 99 -1.53 3.37 2.69
C ASN A 99 -1.90 1.88 2.76
N ILE A 100 -2.63 1.38 1.78
CA ILE A 100 -3.08 -0.01 1.70
C ILE A 100 -2.63 -0.59 0.37
N ARG A 101 -1.99 -1.76 0.40
CA ARG A 101 -1.54 -2.47 -0.81
C ARG A 101 -2.08 -3.88 -0.83
N THR A 102 -2.50 -4.30 -2.01
CA THR A 102 -2.91 -5.68 -2.25
C THR A 102 -2.81 -6.03 -3.73
N SER A 103 -2.82 -7.33 -4.03
CA SER A 103 -2.81 -7.84 -5.40
C SER A 103 -3.71 -9.06 -5.51
N HIS A 104 -4.33 -9.23 -6.65
CA HIS A 104 -5.14 -10.41 -6.96
C HIS A 104 -4.33 -11.71 -6.74
N PRO A 105 -4.93 -12.80 -6.21
CA PRO A 105 -6.26 -12.93 -5.60
C PRO A 105 -6.25 -12.81 -4.06
N SER A 106 -5.33 -12.01 -3.50
CA SER A 106 -5.04 -12.01 -2.06
C SER A 106 -6.25 -11.65 -1.19
N GLN A 107 -6.36 -12.33 -0.03
CA GLN A 107 -7.20 -11.90 1.11
C GLN A 107 -6.35 -11.21 2.20
N VAL A 108 -5.03 -11.08 1.98
CA VAL A 108 -4.13 -10.36 2.87
C VAL A 108 -3.89 -8.97 2.30
N LEU A 109 -4.05 -7.97 3.16
CA LEU A 109 -3.81 -6.56 2.85
C LEU A 109 -2.57 -6.09 3.59
N THR A 110 -1.59 -5.51 2.90
CA THR A 110 -0.51 -4.79 3.58
C THR A 110 -1.01 -3.40 3.91
N VAL A 111 -1.07 -3.05 5.19
CA VAL A 111 -1.60 -1.78 5.68
C VAL A 111 -0.51 -1.03 6.43
N GLU A 112 -0.34 0.24 6.08
CA GLU A 112 0.61 1.16 6.70
C GLU A 112 -0.11 2.44 7.12
N ASN A 113 0.35 3.04 8.23
CA ASN A 113 0.00 4.41 8.59
C ASN A 113 1.30 5.18 8.89
N THR A 114 1.65 6.13 8.02
CA THR A 114 2.92 6.87 8.14
C THR A 114 2.95 7.83 9.31
N ASP A 115 1.79 8.40 9.66
CA ASP A 115 1.67 9.41 10.72
C ASP A 115 1.83 8.77 12.10
N GLN A 116 1.41 7.51 12.23
CA GLN A 116 1.47 6.71 13.45
C GLN A 116 2.65 5.72 13.47
N GLY A 117 3.40 5.60 12.37
CA GLY A 117 4.52 4.66 12.26
C GLY A 117 4.09 3.20 12.29
N LEU A 118 2.90 2.88 11.78
CA LEU A 118 2.33 1.54 11.77
C LEU A 118 2.58 0.85 10.42
N SER A 119 2.82 -0.45 10.46
CA SER A 119 2.94 -1.30 9.27
C SER A 119 2.60 -2.73 9.66
N GLY A 120 1.86 -3.45 8.81
CA GLY A 120 1.58 -4.86 9.02
C GLY A 120 0.69 -5.47 7.95
N ASP A 121 0.70 -6.79 7.89
CA ASP A 121 -0.18 -7.57 7.02
C ASP A 121 -1.46 -7.98 7.78
N ILE A 122 -2.60 -7.68 7.17
CA ILE A 122 -3.93 -7.91 7.73
C ILE A 122 -4.56 -9.09 6.99
N ASP A 123 -4.68 -10.23 7.66
CA ASP A 123 -5.43 -11.36 7.13
C ASP A 123 -6.94 -11.10 7.29
N THR A 124 -7.61 -10.90 6.15
CA THR A 124 -9.05 -10.62 6.09
C THR A 124 -9.88 -11.87 5.78
N THR A 125 -9.25 -13.05 5.76
CA THR A 125 -9.93 -14.32 5.45
C THR A 125 -11.04 -14.59 6.47
N ASN A 126 -12.27 -14.74 5.98
CA ASN A 126 -13.40 -15.10 6.83
C ASN A 126 -13.28 -16.58 7.24
N VAL A 127 -13.09 -16.84 8.53
CA VAL A 127 -12.97 -18.21 9.09
C VAL A 127 -14.30 -18.81 9.54
N TYR A 128 -15.39 -18.03 9.50
CA TYR A 128 -16.69 -18.44 10.04
C TYR A 128 -17.68 -18.83 8.95
N LEU A 129 -17.59 -18.19 7.78
CA LEU A 129 -18.52 -18.39 6.67
C LEU A 129 -17.73 -18.60 5.38
N ASP A 130 -17.63 -19.87 4.98
CA ASP A 130 -17.06 -20.26 3.69
C ASP A 130 -17.83 -19.57 2.55
N GLY A 131 -17.08 -18.88 1.69
CA GLY A 131 -17.62 -18.17 0.53
C GLY A 131 -17.84 -16.67 0.71
N LEU A 132 -17.80 -16.14 1.94
CA LEU A 132 -17.72 -14.69 2.13
C LEU A 132 -16.26 -14.23 1.96
N ARG A 133 -16.04 -13.38 0.96
CA ARG A 133 -14.75 -12.75 0.68
C ARG A 133 -14.79 -11.31 1.18
N SER A 134 -13.85 -10.96 2.06
CA SER A 134 -13.68 -9.59 2.54
C SER A 134 -12.95 -8.72 1.50
N VAL A 135 -12.18 -9.36 0.62
CA VAL A 135 -11.56 -8.74 -0.55
C VAL A 135 -12.12 -9.45 -1.77
N ASP A 136 -13.00 -8.80 -2.50
CA ASP A 136 -13.61 -9.31 -3.71
C ASP A 136 -12.86 -8.82 -4.95
N TRP A 137 -12.46 -9.80 -5.76
CA TRP A 137 -11.80 -9.61 -7.05
C TRP A 137 -12.59 -10.25 -8.20
N SER A 138 -13.87 -10.57 -7.98
CA SER A 138 -14.71 -11.31 -8.92
C SER A 138 -14.94 -10.56 -10.23
N GLN A 139 -14.86 -9.23 -10.21
CA GLN A 139 -14.93 -8.38 -11.39
C GLN A 139 -13.51 -8.08 -11.90
N PRO A 140 -13.21 -8.35 -13.19
CA PRO A 140 -11.94 -7.98 -13.79
C PRO A 140 -11.66 -6.50 -13.62
N ASP A 141 -10.41 -6.17 -13.31
CA ASP A 141 -9.95 -4.79 -13.15
C ASP A 141 -10.70 -3.99 -12.07
N GLN A 142 -11.28 -4.67 -11.08
CA GLN A 142 -11.91 -4.04 -9.93
C GLN A 142 -11.43 -4.71 -8.64
N LEU A 143 -11.35 -3.91 -7.59
CA LEU A 143 -11.06 -4.34 -6.23
C LEU A 143 -12.17 -3.82 -5.33
N ASP A 144 -12.83 -4.71 -4.62
CA ASP A 144 -13.80 -4.32 -3.60
C ASP A 144 -13.37 -4.90 -2.24
N ILE A 145 -13.24 -4.04 -1.23
CA ILE A 145 -12.83 -4.43 0.12
C ILE A 145 -13.98 -4.10 1.07
N ALA A 146 -14.46 -5.09 1.80
CA ALA A 146 -15.30 -4.97 2.99
C ALA A 146 -14.75 -5.88 4.09
N ALA A 147 -13.79 -5.36 4.86
CA ALA A 147 -13.02 -6.14 5.82
C ALA A 147 -13.07 -5.54 7.23
N THR A 148 -13.33 -6.41 8.21
CA THR A 148 -13.09 -6.11 9.62
C THR A 148 -12.23 -7.20 10.25
N ALA A 149 -10.97 -6.89 10.53
CA ALA A 149 -9.97 -7.86 10.97
C ALA A 149 -9.29 -7.43 12.27
N ALA A 150 -8.62 -8.36 12.94
CA ALA A 150 -7.77 -8.01 14.07
C ALA A 150 -6.57 -7.18 13.56
N ALA A 151 -6.19 -6.14 14.30
CA ALA A 151 -4.94 -5.44 14.03
C ALA A 151 -3.73 -6.32 14.40
N PRO A 152 -2.54 -6.04 13.83
CA PRO A 152 -1.29 -6.66 14.24
C PRO A 152 -1.06 -6.48 15.75
N GLN A 153 -0.46 -7.48 16.39
CA GLN A 153 -0.31 -7.52 17.86
C GLN A 153 0.59 -6.42 18.43
N ASP A 154 1.44 -5.83 17.59
CA ASP A 154 2.33 -4.72 17.92
C ASP A 154 1.68 -3.33 17.72
N TRP A 155 0.47 -3.27 17.16
CA TRP A 155 -0.32 -2.05 17.09
C TRP A 155 -1.01 -1.82 18.44
N ASN A 156 -0.53 -0.82 19.19
CA ASN A 156 -0.95 -0.56 20.56
C ASN A 156 -1.83 0.68 20.64
N SER A 157 -3.15 0.51 20.86
CA SER A 157 -4.06 1.62 21.16
C SER A 157 -4.23 1.76 22.67
N PRO A 158 -4.44 2.98 23.21
CA PRO A 158 -4.81 3.17 24.62
C PRO A 158 -6.10 2.45 25.02
N TYR A 159 -6.91 2.00 24.05
CA TYR A 159 -8.16 1.29 24.25
C TYR A 159 -8.06 -0.23 23.98
N GLY A 160 -6.88 -0.74 23.58
CA GLY A 160 -6.66 -2.16 23.30
C GLY A 160 -5.85 -2.39 22.01
N THR A 161 -5.88 -3.60 21.45
CA THR A 161 -5.25 -3.87 20.14
C THR A 161 -6.08 -3.34 18.97
N GLY A 162 -7.35 -2.96 19.18
CA GLY A 162 -8.24 -2.45 18.14
C GLY A 162 -8.54 -3.47 17.04
N ARG A 163 -9.42 -3.07 16.11
CA ARG A 163 -9.65 -3.77 14.84
C ARG A 163 -9.31 -2.86 13.68
N VAL A 164 -8.93 -3.44 12.55
CA VAL A 164 -8.79 -2.74 11.27
C VAL A 164 -10.14 -2.79 10.56
N TYR A 165 -10.58 -1.63 10.07
CA TYR A 165 -11.82 -1.45 9.32
C TYR A 165 -11.47 -0.90 7.94
N LEU A 166 -11.83 -1.64 6.89
CA LEU A 166 -11.64 -1.24 5.50
C LEU A 166 -12.92 -1.48 4.70
N SER A 167 -13.49 -0.43 4.13
CA SER A 167 -14.62 -0.48 3.20
C SER A 167 -14.31 0.46 2.05
N VAL A 168 -14.00 -0.07 0.86
CA VAL A 168 -13.69 0.72 -0.32
C VAL A 168 -13.84 -0.10 -1.60
N HIS A 169 -14.37 0.53 -2.65
CA HIS A 169 -14.41 0.02 -4.01
C HIS A 169 -13.46 0.83 -4.90
N ILE A 170 -12.61 0.14 -5.65
CA ILE A 170 -11.69 0.72 -6.63
C ILE A 170 -11.99 0.13 -8.02
N ASP A 171 -12.31 1.01 -8.96
CA ASP A 171 -12.46 0.65 -10.37
C ASP A 171 -11.17 1.00 -11.12
N CYS A 172 -10.47 0.00 -11.63
CA CYS A 172 -9.26 0.16 -12.41
C CYS A 172 -9.51 0.07 -13.93
N THR A 173 -10.75 -0.06 -14.40
CA THR A 173 -11.07 -0.12 -15.83
C THR A 173 -10.73 1.22 -16.49
N GLN A 174 -9.70 1.24 -17.33
CA GLN A 174 -9.34 2.40 -18.16
C GLN A 174 -9.19 1.98 -19.61
#